data_AF-A0AAU5FKK2-F1
#
_entry.id   AF-A0AAU5FKK2-F1
#
_cell.length_a   1.000
_cell.length_b   1.000
_cell.length_c   1.000
_cell.angle_alpha   90.00
_cell.angle_beta   90.00
_cell.angle_gamma   90.00
#
_symmetry.space_group_name_H-M   'P 1'
#
loop_
_entity.id
_entity.type
_entity.pdbx_description
1 polymer ?
#
loop_
_entity_poly.entity_id
_entity_poly.type
_entity_poly.pdbx_seq_one_letter_code
_entity_poly.pdbx_strand_id
1 'polypeptide(L)'
;MHPLHHTPSAPPASGSTATAVAPHAGGPYSAGVRARVRLLTVARTAGLHLSPQESDHAPDGGRILLGEADETTVRALADLIVAARHATPVPVTPPVTGSADQRLRETARAVGLELNPGTPRTGPDGPRYPLGEADHATVSRLADLITTGHTRLHLAADDLRFALVAHGLNAEQVNVDTGTVVLGSIDVPDAGTLLRLLTGSTEDGPAYPNTPWGYGELAARITDAVKAVTGGGDIDATYTPYCPRCHEEAAILLHGLPLPHTARLTDHLTRTAA
;
A
#
# COMPACT_ATOMS: atom_id res chain seq x y z
N MET A 1 -44.89 26.78 78.08
CA MET A 1 -44.94 26.28 76.69
C MET A 1 -43.76 26.90 75.95
N HIS A 2 -42.63 26.19 75.92
CA HIS A 2 -41.40 26.64 75.27
C HIS A 2 -41.29 26.01 73.88
N PRO A 3 -40.98 26.78 72.83
CA PRO A 3 -40.72 26.26 71.50
C PRO A 3 -39.29 25.72 71.39
N LEU A 4 -39.18 24.49 70.88
CA LEU A 4 -37.92 23.84 70.54
C LEU A 4 -37.42 24.38 69.19
N HIS A 5 -36.31 25.13 69.21
CA HIS A 5 -35.55 25.46 68.00
C HIS A 5 -34.51 24.37 67.76
N HIS A 6 -34.71 23.59 66.69
CA HIS A 6 -33.68 22.71 66.13
C HIS A 6 -32.76 23.53 65.21
N THR A 7 -31.49 23.66 65.59
CA THR A 7 -30.39 24.09 64.71
C THR A 7 -29.79 22.89 63.97
N PRO A 8 -29.56 22.96 62.65
CA PRO A 8 -28.88 21.90 61.91
C PRO A 8 -27.36 21.96 62.10
N SER A 9 -26.76 20.81 62.44
CA SER A 9 -25.31 20.60 62.47
C SER A 9 -24.72 20.62 61.06
N ALA A 10 -23.74 21.49 60.84
CA ALA A 10 -22.90 21.48 59.65
C ALA A 10 -21.93 20.27 59.67
N PRO A 11 -21.75 19.55 58.54
CA PRO A 11 -20.77 18.48 58.44
C PRO A 11 -19.33 19.03 58.38
N PRO A 12 -18.33 18.29 58.89
CA PRO A 12 -16.94 18.70 58.85
C PRO A 12 -16.37 18.67 57.42
N ALA A 13 -15.57 19.68 57.09
CA ALA A 13 -14.85 19.79 55.85
C ALA A 13 -13.78 18.69 55.71
N SER A 14 -14.00 17.77 54.78
CA SER A 14 -12.97 16.82 54.34
C SER A 14 -11.93 17.55 53.49
N GLY A 15 -10.81 17.91 54.10
CA GLY A 15 -9.61 18.37 53.41
C GLY A 15 -8.98 17.23 52.61
N SER A 16 -9.37 17.11 51.33
CA SER A 16 -8.65 16.28 50.36
C SER A 16 -7.43 17.06 49.87
N THR A 17 -6.27 16.79 50.46
CA THR A 17 -4.99 17.12 49.84
C THR A 17 -4.83 16.24 48.60
N ALA A 18 -5.39 16.72 47.48
CA ALA A 18 -5.06 16.21 46.16
C ALA A 18 -3.59 16.51 45.89
N THR A 19 -2.73 15.53 46.15
CA THR A 19 -1.36 15.53 45.65
C THR A 19 -1.47 15.64 44.12
N ALA A 20 -1.15 16.82 43.59
CA ALA A 20 -1.03 17.04 42.16
C ALA A 20 0.06 16.10 41.65
N VAL A 21 -0.34 14.94 41.14
CA VAL A 21 0.52 14.07 40.35
C VAL A 21 0.88 14.88 39.12
N ALA A 22 2.12 15.39 39.10
CA ALA A 22 2.67 16.06 37.93
C ALA A 22 2.45 15.13 36.73
N PRO A 23 1.95 15.65 35.59
CA PRO A 23 1.81 14.83 34.39
C PRO A 23 3.17 14.23 34.10
N HIS A 24 3.28 12.90 34.20
CA HIS A 24 4.49 12.18 33.83
C HIS A 24 4.83 12.61 32.40
N ALA A 25 5.81 13.50 32.27
CA ALA A 25 6.39 13.88 31.00
C ALA A 25 6.84 12.58 30.37
N GLY A 26 6.10 12.13 29.36
CA GLY A 26 6.24 10.80 28.80
C GLY A 26 7.68 10.56 28.43
N GLY A 27 8.35 9.69 29.18
CA GLY A 27 9.75 9.37 28.94
C GLY A 27 9.96 8.82 27.51
N PRO A 28 11.22 8.73 27.05
CA PRO A 28 11.56 8.24 25.70
C PRO A 28 10.91 6.89 25.35
N TYR A 29 10.65 6.06 26.37
CA TYR A 29 9.87 4.83 26.25
C TYR A 29 8.46 5.05 25.66
N SER A 30 7.75 6.09 26.10
CA SER A 30 6.41 6.44 25.58
C SER A 30 6.44 6.97 24.14
N ALA A 31 7.54 7.60 23.72
CA ALA A 31 7.71 8.05 22.34
C ALA A 31 7.88 6.85 21.41
N GLY A 32 8.78 5.91 21.76
CA GLY A 32 9.01 4.70 20.97
C GLY A 32 7.75 3.85 20.77
N VAL A 33 6.99 3.62 21.85
CA VAL A 33 5.72 2.88 21.77
C VAL A 33 4.71 3.59 20.84
N ARG A 34 4.57 4.92 20.96
CA ARG A 34 3.65 5.69 20.09
C ARG A 34 4.08 5.64 18.62
N ALA A 35 5.36 5.76 18.32
CA ALA A 35 5.86 5.66 16.95
C ALA A 35 5.61 4.27 16.36
N ARG A 36 5.83 3.19 17.13
CA ARG A 36 5.52 1.82 16.71
C ARG A 36 4.03 1.62 16.45
N VAL A 37 3.16 2.04 17.37
CA VAL A 37 1.70 1.96 17.19
C VAL A 37 1.27 2.73 15.95
N ARG A 38 1.82 3.93 15.74
CA ARG A 38 1.55 4.72 14.53
C ARG A 38 1.99 3.96 13.28
N LEU A 39 3.22 3.43 13.25
CA LEU A 39 3.74 2.65 12.12
C LEU A 39 2.82 1.46 11.79
N LEU A 40 2.47 0.65 12.78
CA LEU A 40 1.59 -0.51 12.59
C LEU A 40 0.19 -0.10 12.10
N THR A 41 -0.33 1.03 12.59
CA THR A 41 -1.62 1.57 12.15
C THR A 41 -1.57 1.97 10.69
N VAL A 42 -0.59 2.80 10.29
CA VAL A 42 -0.48 3.25 8.88
C VAL A 42 -0.12 2.12 7.93
N ALA A 43 0.68 1.15 8.37
CA ALA A 43 1.00 -0.05 7.61
C ALA A 43 -0.29 -0.84 7.33
N ARG A 44 -1.11 -1.09 8.36
CA ARG A 44 -2.39 -1.79 8.20
C ARG A 44 -3.36 -1.05 7.28
N THR A 45 -3.49 0.27 7.42
CA THR A 45 -4.32 1.08 6.51
C THR A 45 -3.83 0.99 5.06
N ALA A 46 -2.53 0.84 4.84
CA ALA A 46 -1.94 0.65 3.52
C ALA A 46 -1.97 -0.81 3.02
N GLY A 47 -2.62 -1.74 3.74
CA GLY A 47 -2.68 -3.17 3.39
C GLY A 47 -1.40 -3.94 3.71
N LEU A 48 -0.47 -3.37 4.47
CA LEU A 48 0.78 -4.02 4.84
C LEU A 48 0.60 -4.84 6.12
N HIS A 49 0.95 -6.12 6.07
CA HIS A 49 0.87 -7.04 7.19
C HIS A 49 2.21 -7.16 7.92
N LEU A 50 2.41 -6.29 8.91
CA LEU A 50 3.56 -6.34 9.82
C LEU A 50 3.23 -7.16 11.06
N SER A 51 3.88 -8.31 11.22
CA SER A 51 3.76 -9.16 12.41
C SER A 51 4.70 -8.67 13.51
N PRO A 52 4.17 -8.26 14.68
CA PRO A 52 5.03 -7.93 15.81
C PRO A 52 5.76 -9.20 16.28
N GLN A 53 7.06 -9.10 16.55
CA GLN A 53 7.76 -10.19 17.26
C GLN A 53 7.37 -10.16 18.75
N GLU A 54 7.08 -11.34 19.31
CA GLU A 54 6.66 -11.54 20.70
C GLU A 54 7.73 -11.17 21.75
N SER A 55 8.97 -10.93 21.33
CA SER A 55 10.01 -10.43 22.21
C SER A 55 9.81 -8.93 22.48
N ASP A 56 8.74 -8.61 23.21
CA ASP A 56 8.40 -7.28 23.73
C ASP A 56 9.29 -6.87 24.92
N HIS A 57 10.51 -7.44 24.99
CA HIS A 57 11.55 -6.87 25.83
C HIS A 57 11.83 -5.50 25.25
N ALA A 58 11.53 -4.45 26.04
CA ALA A 58 11.93 -3.09 25.74
C ALA A 58 13.43 -3.14 25.40
N PRO A 59 13.83 -2.98 24.13
CA PRO A 59 15.22 -3.12 23.79
C PRO A 59 15.98 -2.03 24.54
N ASP A 60 16.95 -2.47 25.34
CA ASP A 60 17.90 -1.57 25.95
C ASP A 60 18.47 -0.65 24.87
N GLY A 61 18.36 0.67 25.05
CA GLY A 61 18.96 1.66 24.14
C GLY A 61 18.02 2.37 23.16
N GLY A 62 16.69 2.31 23.34
CA GLY A 62 15.75 3.18 22.61
C GLY A 62 15.55 2.84 21.14
N ARG A 63 15.96 1.63 20.73
CA ARG A 63 15.60 1.05 19.44
C ARG A 63 14.18 0.47 19.50
N ILE A 64 13.59 0.17 18.36
CA ILE A 64 12.22 -0.32 18.23
C ILE A 64 12.26 -1.48 17.25
N LEU A 65 11.81 -2.65 17.69
CA LEU A 65 11.62 -3.80 16.82
C LEU A 65 10.46 -3.51 15.85
N LEU A 66 10.78 -3.56 14.56
CA LEU A 66 9.82 -3.31 13.48
C LEU A 66 8.93 -4.53 13.18
N GLY A 67 9.34 -5.72 13.65
CA GLY A 67 8.65 -6.98 13.42
C GLY A 67 9.15 -7.72 12.19
N GLU A 68 8.29 -8.58 11.65
CA GLU A 68 8.55 -9.36 10.43
C GLU A 68 7.38 -9.20 9.46
N ALA A 69 7.66 -9.46 8.18
CA ALA A 69 6.68 -9.38 7.10
C ALA A 69 6.89 -10.52 6.09
N ASP A 70 5.88 -10.87 5.31
CA ASP A 70 6.07 -11.73 4.13
C ASP A 70 6.73 -10.96 2.97
N GLU A 71 7.12 -11.69 1.92
CA GLU A 71 7.80 -11.11 0.76
C GLU A 71 6.96 -10.02 0.06
N THR A 72 5.66 -10.26 -0.08
CA THR A 72 4.70 -9.34 -0.72
C THR A 72 4.64 -8.02 0.04
N THR A 73 4.51 -8.08 1.36
CA THR A 73 4.48 -6.91 2.25
C THR A 73 5.81 -6.15 2.21
N VAL A 74 6.96 -6.84 2.16
CA VAL A 74 8.27 -6.19 2.04
C VAL A 74 8.41 -5.45 0.71
N ARG A 75 7.95 -6.06 -0.39
CA ARG A 75 7.95 -5.43 -1.72
C ARG A 75 7.04 -4.21 -1.75
N ALA A 76 5.81 -4.34 -1.26
CA ALA A 76 4.85 -3.24 -1.16
C ALA A 76 5.36 -2.09 -0.28
N LEU A 77 6.04 -2.39 0.82
CA LEU A 77 6.69 -1.38 1.66
C LEU A 77 7.78 -0.62 0.88
N ALA A 78 8.63 -1.32 0.13
CA ALA A 78 9.62 -0.68 -0.72
C ALA A 78 8.94 0.23 -1.77
N ASP A 79 7.87 -0.23 -2.40
CA ASP A 79 7.13 0.54 -3.41
C ASP A 79 6.47 1.79 -2.85
N LEU A 80 5.94 1.73 -1.63
CA LEU A 80 5.42 2.91 -0.93
C LEU A 80 6.52 3.93 -0.62
N ILE A 81 7.72 3.48 -0.23
CA ILE A 81 8.86 4.39 0.00
C ILE A 81 9.30 5.05 -1.32
N VAL A 82 9.36 4.29 -2.41
CA VAL A 82 9.64 4.83 -3.77
C VAL A 82 8.58 5.86 -4.14
N ALA A 83 7.30 5.53 -3.99
CA ALA A 83 6.17 6.40 -4.28
C ALA A 83 6.24 7.72 -3.50
N ALA A 84 6.64 7.68 -2.23
CA ALA A 84 6.81 8.87 -1.40
C ALA A 84 7.98 9.77 -1.84
N ARG A 85 9.02 9.22 -2.47
CA ARG A 85 10.18 9.99 -2.95
C ARG A 85 9.87 10.84 -4.19
N HIS A 86 9.04 10.33 -5.10
CA HIS A 86 8.84 10.96 -6.41
C HIS A 86 7.85 12.15 -6.34
N ALA A 87 8.36 13.34 -6.02
CA ALA A 87 7.64 14.61 -6.26
C ALA A 87 7.77 15.11 -7.71
N THR A 88 8.72 14.56 -8.48
CA THR A 88 8.98 14.87 -9.89
C THR A 88 9.37 13.59 -10.65
N PRO A 89 9.00 13.45 -11.94
CA PRO A 89 9.30 12.26 -12.72
C PRO A 89 10.82 12.18 -12.96
N VAL A 90 11.49 11.29 -12.24
CA VAL A 90 12.91 10.97 -12.45
C VAL A 90 12.95 9.68 -13.29
N PRO A 91 13.91 9.52 -14.23
CA PRO A 91 14.13 8.27 -14.94
C PRO A 91 14.28 7.13 -13.92
N VAL A 92 13.39 6.16 -14.01
CA VAL A 92 13.36 4.96 -13.17
C VAL A 92 14.67 4.20 -13.41
N THR A 93 15.48 4.09 -12.36
CA THR A 93 16.59 3.13 -12.30
C THR A 93 16.00 1.74 -12.62
N PRO A 94 16.66 0.90 -13.44
CA PRO A 94 16.14 -0.42 -13.78
C PRO A 94 15.68 -1.18 -12.53
N PRO A 95 14.64 -2.04 -12.66
CA PRO A 95 14.14 -2.80 -11.52
C PRO A 95 15.32 -3.49 -10.84
N VAL A 96 15.49 -3.22 -9.55
CA VAL A 96 16.50 -3.90 -8.75
C VAL A 96 16.14 -5.38 -8.76
N THR A 97 16.82 -6.15 -9.61
CA THR A 97 16.78 -7.60 -9.62
C THR A 97 17.53 -8.08 -8.38
N GLY A 98 16.80 -8.19 -7.27
CA GLY A 98 17.33 -8.60 -5.98
C GLY A 98 16.20 -9.14 -5.10
N SER A 99 16.56 -9.84 -4.03
CA SER A 99 15.59 -10.30 -3.04
C SER A 99 14.82 -9.10 -2.43
N ALA A 100 13.61 -9.35 -1.92
CA ALA A 100 12.75 -8.29 -1.40
C ALA A 100 13.44 -7.44 -0.29
N ASP A 101 14.26 -8.07 0.56
CA ASP A 101 15.05 -7.38 1.58
C ASP A 101 16.13 -6.47 1.00
N GLN A 102 16.80 -6.88 -0.07
CA GLN A 102 17.79 -6.05 -0.75
C GLN A 102 17.12 -4.81 -1.34
N ARG A 103 16.00 -4.98 -2.04
CA ARG A 103 15.21 -3.87 -2.60
C ARG A 103 14.74 -2.91 -1.51
N LEU A 104 14.21 -3.42 -0.40
CA LEU A 104 13.80 -2.58 0.74
C LEU A 104 14.98 -1.80 1.31
N ARG A 105 16.13 -2.45 1.53
CA ARG A 105 17.33 -1.82 2.08
C ARG A 105 17.87 -0.72 1.17
N GLU A 106 17.96 -0.97 -0.14
CA GLU A 106 18.42 0.01 -1.12
C GLU A 106 17.47 1.21 -1.20
N THR A 107 16.16 0.96 -1.23
CA THR A 107 15.14 2.01 -1.29
C THR A 107 15.14 2.85 -0.01
N ALA A 108 15.22 2.22 1.16
CA ALA A 108 15.32 2.90 2.44
C ALA A 108 16.57 3.79 2.51
N ARG A 109 17.73 3.26 2.11
CA ARG A 109 18.98 4.03 2.02
C ARG A 109 18.86 5.23 1.08
N ALA A 110 18.21 5.05 -0.07
CA ALA A 110 18.00 6.12 -1.05
C ALA A 110 17.17 7.30 -0.53
N VAL A 111 16.36 7.08 0.52
CA VAL A 111 15.62 8.14 1.24
C VAL A 111 16.25 8.51 2.58
N GLY A 112 17.45 8.01 2.88
CA GLY A 112 18.15 8.29 4.15
C GLY A 112 17.49 7.63 5.36
N LEU A 113 16.83 6.49 5.19
CA LEU A 113 16.39 5.61 6.26
C LEU A 113 17.42 4.49 6.48
N GLU A 114 17.87 4.31 7.72
CA GLU A 114 18.72 3.20 8.11
C GLU A 114 17.87 2.00 8.55
N LEU A 115 17.34 1.27 7.57
CA LEU A 115 16.71 -0.02 7.81
C LEU A 115 17.73 -1.15 7.64
N ASN A 116 17.81 -2.03 8.64
CA ASN A 116 18.65 -3.22 8.62
C ASN A 116 17.77 -4.47 8.65
N PRO A 117 17.08 -4.81 7.54
CA PRO A 117 16.35 -6.06 7.46
C PRO A 117 17.33 -7.22 7.65
N GLY A 118 16.96 -8.16 8.51
CA GLY A 118 17.74 -9.36 8.78
C GLY A 118 17.61 -10.39 7.66
N THR A 119 18.27 -11.54 7.82
CA THR A 119 18.17 -12.62 6.84
C THR A 119 16.76 -13.23 6.85
N PRO A 120 16.17 -13.51 5.67
CA PRO A 120 14.88 -14.18 5.58
C PRO A 120 14.89 -15.51 6.35
N ARG A 121 13.81 -15.79 7.06
CA ARG A 121 13.61 -17.02 7.83
C ARG A 121 12.53 -17.84 7.16
N THR A 122 12.79 -19.13 6.92
CA THR A 122 11.77 -20.03 6.37
C THR A 122 10.80 -20.43 7.48
N GLY A 123 9.53 -20.06 7.33
CA GLY A 123 8.43 -20.45 8.22
C GLY A 123 7.42 -21.38 7.53
N PRO A 124 6.42 -21.88 8.27
CA PRO A 124 5.36 -22.74 7.72
C PRO A 124 4.52 -22.02 6.65
N ASP A 125 4.37 -20.70 6.75
CA ASP A 125 3.62 -19.87 5.79
C ASP A 125 4.50 -19.29 4.67
N GLY A 126 5.75 -19.77 4.53
CA GLY A 126 6.73 -19.24 3.59
C GLY A 126 7.81 -18.36 4.23
N PRO A 127 8.61 -17.65 3.42
CA PRO A 127 9.71 -16.82 3.92
C PRO A 127 9.18 -15.59 4.67
N ARG A 128 9.68 -15.39 5.90
CA ARG A 128 9.44 -14.21 6.73
C ARG A 128 10.70 -13.35 6.76
N TYR A 129 10.51 -12.05 6.57
CA TYR A 129 11.55 -11.05 6.45
C TYR A 129 11.57 -10.18 7.70
N PRO A 130 12.52 -10.36 8.62
CA PRO A 130 12.66 -9.48 9.77
C PRO A 130 13.07 -8.09 9.30
N LEU A 131 12.31 -7.06 9.68
CA LEU A 131 12.57 -5.66 9.32
C LEU A 131 13.65 -5.02 10.21
N GLY A 132 14.06 -5.72 11.27
CA GLY A 132 15.13 -5.32 12.16
C GLY A 132 14.67 -4.31 13.22
N GLU A 133 15.63 -3.51 13.68
CA GLU A 133 15.44 -2.51 14.72
C GLU A 133 15.80 -1.12 14.22
N ALA A 134 14.98 -0.13 14.58
CA ALA A 134 15.17 1.27 14.21
C ALA A 134 14.95 2.20 15.39
N ASP A 135 15.58 3.38 15.40
CA ASP A 135 15.27 4.40 16.42
C ASP A 135 13.90 5.04 16.18
N HIS A 136 13.40 5.76 17.19
CA HIS A 136 12.11 6.46 17.13
C HIS A 136 11.96 7.38 15.92
N ALA A 137 13.02 8.10 15.54
CA ALA A 137 12.99 9.05 14.43
C ALA A 137 12.81 8.31 13.09
N THR A 138 13.55 7.22 12.90
CA THR A 138 13.49 6.35 11.73
C THR A 138 12.12 5.68 11.61
N VAL A 139 11.55 5.18 12.72
CA VAL A 139 10.17 4.61 12.73
C VAL A 139 9.13 5.66 12.36
N SER A 140 9.23 6.86 12.91
CA SER A 140 8.29 7.95 12.62
C SER A 140 8.36 8.37 11.16
N ARG A 141 9.58 8.51 10.62
CA ARG A 141 9.82 8.85 9.22
C ARG A 141 9.35 7.76 8.27
N LEU A 142 9.52 6.49 8.62
CA LEU A 142 8.98 5.36 7.86
C LEU A 142 7.46 5.43 7.79
N ALA A 143 6.79 5.72 8.92
CA ALA A 143 5.34 5.90 8.95
C ALA A 143 4.89 7.06 8.03
N ASP A 144 5.60 8.19 8.05
CA ASP A 144 5.31 9.34 7.16
C ASP A 144 5.45 8.98 5.67
N LEU A 145 6.49 8.21 5.33
CA LEU A 145 6.72 7.74 3.96
C LEU A 145 5.61 6.78 3.51
N ILE A 146 5.20 5.84 4.36
CA ILE A 146 4.06 4.95 4.07
C ILE A 146 2.80 5.76 3.81
N THR A 147 2.47 6.71 4.69
CA THR A 147 1.29 7.58 4.51
C THR A 147 1.38 8.36 3.20
N THR A 148 2.51 9.01 2.93
CA THR A 148 2.70 9.82 1.72
C THR A 148 2.60 8.98 0.45
N GLY A 149 3.26 7.81 0.43
CA GLY A 149 3.22 6.89 -0.70
C GLY A 149 1.81 6.36 -0.94
N HIS A 150 1.10 6.00 0.13
CA HIS A 150 -0.27 5.49 0.03
C HIS A 150 -1.24 6.55 -0.48
N THR A 151 -1.17 7.79 0.02
CA THR A 151 -1.96 8.91 -0.50
C THR A 151 -1.70 9.15 -1.99
N ARG A 152 -0.44 9.09 -2.44
CA ARG A 152 -0.10 9.25 -3.85
C ARG A 152 -0.61 8.12 -4.73
N LEU A 153 -0.63 6.89 -4.25
CA LEU A 153 -1.24 5.76 -4.97
C LEU A 153 -2.72 5.98 -5.19
N HIS A 154 -3.46 6.48 -4.19
CA HIS A 154 -4.88 6.80 -4.36
C HIS A 154 -5.11 7.90 -5.39
N LEU A 155 -4.31 8.97 -5.34
CA LEU A 155 -4.40 10.03 -6.35
C LEU A 155 -4.11 9.49 -7.76
N ALA A 156 -3.10 8.64 -7.93
CA ALA A 156 -2.80 8.04 -9.22
C ALA A 156 -3.87 7.04 -9.69
N ALA A 157 -4.52 6.33 -8.77
CA ALA A 157 -5.67 5.48 -9.07
C ALA A 157 -6.86 6.33 -9.56
N ASP A 158 -7.12 7.48 -8.92
CA ASP A 158 -8.15 8.42 -9.36
C ASP A 158 -7.82 9.00 -10.75
N ASP A 159 -6.59 9.44 -10.98
CA ASP A 159 -6.15 9.96 -12.27
C ASP A 159 -6.26 8.90 -13.38
N LEU A 160 -5.86 7.65 -13.09
CA LEU A 160 -6.03 6.53 -14.02
C LEU A 160 -7.51 6.26 -14.30
N ARG A 161 -8.37 6.29 -13.27
CA ARG A 161 -9.82 6.11 -13.43
C ARG A 161 -10.40 7.18 -14.36
N PHE A 162 -10.03 8.44 -14.17
CA PHE A 162 -10.47 9.53 -15.05
C PHE A 162 -9.99 9.34 -16.48
N ALA A 163 -8.74 8.93 -16.69
CA ALA A 163 -8.19 8.68 -18.02
C ALA A 163 -8.93 7.53 -18.73
N LEU A 164 -9.25 6.43 -18.03
CA LEU A 164 -10.01 5.31 -18.58
C LEU A 164 -11.45 5.72 -18.94
N VAL A 165 -12.13 6.44 -18.05
CA VAL A 165 -13.50 6.94 -18.26
C VAL A 165 -13.58 7.90 -19.45
N ALA A 166 -12.54 8.73 -19.68
CA ALA A 166 -12.48 9.62 -20.84
C ALA A 166 -12.51 8.86 -22.19
N HIS A 167 -12.09 7.60 -22.19
CA HIS A 167 -12.15 6.69 -23.34
C HIS A 167 -13.39 5.78 -23.34
N GLY A 168 -14.34 6.00 -22.42
CA GLY A 168 -15.57 5.21 -22.31
C GLY A 168 -15.38 3.83 -21.69
N LEU A 169 -14.24 3.56 -21.06
CA LEU A 169 -13.97 2.28 -20.37
C LEU A 169 -14.58 2.28 -18.97
N ASN A 170 -15.06 1.12 -18.52
CA ASN A 170 -15.42 0.92 -17.13
C ASN A 170 -14.17 0.94 -16.23
N ALA A 171 -14.21 1.75 -15.18
CA ALA A 171 -13.11 1.92 -14.24
C ALA A 171 -13.59 1.87 -12.77
N GLU A 172 -14.77 1.31 -12.51
CA GLU A 172 -15.34 1.17 -11.16
C GLU A 172 -14.47 0.34 -10.22
N GLN A 173 -13.72 -0.62 -10.77
CA GLN A 173 -12.87 -1.53 -9.98
C GLN A 173 -11.42 -1.03 -9.82
N VAL A 174 -11.06 0.12 -10.39
CA VAL A 174 -9.72 0.70 -10.21
C VAL A 174 -9.58 1.12 -8.74
N ASN A 175 -8.64 0.52 -8.03
CA ASN A 175 -8.41 0.80 -6.61
C ASN A 175 -6.93 0.64 -6.22
N VAL A 176 -6.61 0.93 -4.96
CA VAL A 176 -5.29 0.67 -4.39
C VAL A 176 -5.35 -0.59 -3.55
N ASP A 177 -4.48 -1.54 -3.87
CA ASP A 177 -4.26 -2.76 -3.08
C ASP A 177 -2.78 -2.98 -2.83
N THR A 178 -2.44 -3.20 -1.56
CA THR A 178 -1.11 -3.62 -1.09
C THR A 178 0.06 -2.88 -1.78
N GLY A 179 0.00 -1.54 -1.79
CA GLY A 179 1.07 -0.69 -2.36
C GLY A 179 1.09 -0.56 -3.89
N THR A 180 0.06 -1.02 -4.57
CA THR A 180 -0.09 -0.93 -6.04
C THR A 180 -1.47 -0.41 -6.43
N VAL A 181 -1.61 0.07 -7.66
CA VAL A 181 -2.91 0.41 -8.26
C VAL A 181 -3.39 -0.78 -9.08
N VAL A 182 -4.47 -1.41 -8.64
CA VAL A 182 -5.12 -2.52 -9.34
C VAL A 182 -6.19 -1.93 -10.25
N LEU A 183 -6.17 -2.33 -11.53
CA LEU A 183 -7.19 -1.90 -12.49
C LEU A 183 -8.50 -2.69 -12.28
N GLY A 184 -8.39 -3.91 -11.78
CA GLY A 184 -9.52 -4.78 -11.45
C GLY A 184 -9.99 -5.57 -12.67
N SER A 185 -11.24 -6.01 -12.60
CA SER A 185 -11.90 -6.74 -13.68
C SER A 185 -12.41 -5.76 -14.73
N ILE A 186 -12.02 -5.98 -15.98
CA ILE A 186 -12.60 -5.31 -17.15
C ILE A 186 -13.27 -6.36 -18.04
N ASP A 187 -14.41 -6.01 -18.62
CA ASP A 187 -15.06 -6.91 -19.55
C ASP A 187 -14.22 -7.08 -20.84
N VAL A 188 -14.51 -8.13 -21.59
CA VAL A 188 -13.76 -8.45 -22.82
C VAL A 188 -13.83 -7.33 -23.87
N PRO A 189 -14.99 -6.70 -24.15
CA PRO A 189 -15.05 -5.54 -25.04
C PRO A 189 -14.16 -4.36 -24.62
N ASP A 190 -14.17 -3.98 -23.34
CA ASP A 190 -13.35 -2.91 -22.80
C ASP A 190 -11.87 -3.27 -22.84
N ALA A 191 -11.52 -4.54 -22.61
CA ALA A 191 -10.16 -5.03 -22.74
C ALA A 191 -9.63 -4.91 -24.19
N GLY A 192 -10.46 -5.20 -25.19
CA GLY A 192 -10.13 -4.94 -26.59
C GLY A 192 -9.91 -3.46 -26.87
N THR A 193 -10.78 -2.59 -26.33
CA THR A 193 -10.65 -1.14 -26.45
C THR A 193 -9.38 -0.61 -25.78
N LEU A 194 -9.07 -1.08 -24.57
CA LEU A 194 -7.83 -0.75 -23.86
C LEU A 194 -6.60 -1.16 -24.69
N LEU A 195 -6.59 -2.37 -25.26
CA LEU A 195 -5.48 -2.82 -26.10
C LEU A 195 -5.25 -1.88 -27.30
N ARG A 196 -6.32 -1.42 -27.95
CA ARG A 196 -6.22 -0.43 -29.05
C ARG A 196 -5.61 0.88 -28.58
N LEU A 197 -6.05 1.40 -27.43
CA LEU A 197 -5.50 2.63 -26.86
C LEU A 197 -4.02 2.51 -26.50
N LEU A 198 -3.58 1.33 -26.04
CA LEU A 198 -2.19 1.09 -25.67
C LEU A 198 -1.27 0.91 -26.89
N THR A 199 -1.76 0.28 -27.96
CA THR A 199 -0.95 -0.09 -29.13
C THR A 199 -1.10 0.86 -30.31
N GLY A 200 -2.18 1.64 -30.37
CA GLY A 200 -2.60 2.38 -31.56
C GLY A 200 -3.11 1.48 -32.70
N SER A 201 -3.31 0.18 -32.45
CA SER A 201 -3.76 -0.78 -33.46
C SER A 201 -5.25 -0.64 -33.75
N THR A 202 -5.64 -0.94 -34.98
CA THR A 202 -7.05 -1.07 -35.41
C THR A 202 -7.57 -2.50 -35.30
N GLU A 203 -6.76 -3.46 -34.83
CA GLU A 203 -7.21 -4.84 -34.63
C GLU A 203 -8.09 -4.96 -33.37
N ASP A 204 -9.33 -5.40 -33.56
CA ASP A 204 -10.42 -5.27 -32.59
C ASP A 204 -10.54 -6.40 -31.57
N GLY A 205 -9.59 -7.32 -31.48
CA GLY A 205 -9.74 -8.41 -30.52
C GLY A 205 -8.77 -9.58 -30.69
N PRO A 206 -9.05 -10.67 -29.98
CA PRO A 206 -8.24 -11.88 -30.07
C PRO A 206 -8.34 -12.50 -31.47
N ALA A 207 -7.29 -13.18 -31.91
CA ALA A 207 -7.28 -13.88 -33.21
C ALA A 207 -8.40 -14.94 -33.29
N TYR A 208 -8.87 -15.42 -32.14
CA TYR A 208 -9.94 -16.42 -32.00
C TYR A 208 -11.03 -15.94 -31.04
N PRO A 209 -11.93 -15.04 -31.48
CA PRO A 209 -13.03 -14.55 -30.65
C PRO A 209 -13.92 -15.71 -30.20
N ASN A 210 -14.44 -15.63 -28.97
CA ASN A 210 -15.30 -16.66 -28.34
C ASN A 210 -14.60 -18.00 -28.01
N THR A 211 -13.27 -18.01 -27.92
CA THR A 211 -12.53 -19.16 -27.40
C THR A 211 -11.74 -18.77 -26.14
N PRO A 212 -11.63 -19.66 -25.13
CA PRO A 212 -10.75 -19.43 -23.99
C PRO A 212 -9.30 -19.13 -24.38
N TRP A 213 -8.84 -19.72 -25.49
CA TRP A 213 -7.50 -19.51 -26.05
C TRP A 213 -7.32 -18.08 -26.59
N GLY A 214 -8.30 -17.56 -27.33
CA GLY A 214 -8.29 -16.19 -27.80
C GLY A 214 -8.30 -15.18 -26.65
N TYR A 215 -9.10 -15.41 -25.60
CA TYR A 215 -9.13 -14.47 -24.48
C TYR A 215 -7.89 -14.54 -23.57
N GLY A 216 -7.26 -15.71 -23.46
CA GLY A 216 -5.92 -15.82 -22.87
C GLY A 216 -4.85 -15.06 -23.66
N GLU A 217 -4.91 -15.13 -25.00
CA GLU A 217 -4.06 -14.34 -25.89
C GLU A 217 -4.29 -12.82 -25.72
N LEU A 218 -5.55 -12.39 -25.58
CA LEU A 218 -5.90 -11.00 -25.32
C LEU A 218 -5.27 -10.49 -24.01
N ALA A 219 -5.37 -11.26 -22.93
CA ALA A 219 -4.75 -10.91 -21.65
C ALA A 219 -3.21 -10.76 -21.80
N ALA A 220 -2.54 -11.71 -22.45
CA ALA A 220 -1.10 -11.64 -22.71
C ALA A 220 -0.71 -10.40 -23.55
N ARG A 221 -1.49 -10.07 -24.59
CA ARG A 221 -1.26 -8.88 -25.42
C ARG A 221 -1.44 -7.59 -24.63
N ILE A 222 -2.38 -7.54 -23.69
CA ILE A 222 -2.55 -6.38 -22.79
C ILE A 222 -1.35 -6.27 -21.86
N THR A 223 -0.89 -7.36 -21.25
CA THR A 223 0.34 -7.37 -20.44
C THR A 223 1.53 -6.81 -21.21
N ASP A 224 1.76 -7.29 -22.44
CA ASP A 224 2.86 -6.82 -23.28
C ASP A 224 2.72 -5.34 -23.66
N ALA A 225 1.50 -4.89 -23.99
CA ALA A 225 1.23 -3.50 -24.34
C ALA A 225 1.43 -2.55 -23.14
N VAL A 226 0.93 -2.91 -21.95
CA VAL A 226 1.18 -2.15 -20.73
C VAL A 226 2.67 -2.11 -20.41
N LYS A 227 3.37 -3.24 -20.54
CA LYS A 227 4.82 -3.31 -20.33
C LYS A 227 5.58 -2.40 -21.28
N ALA A 228 5.19 -2.34 -22.55
CA ALA A 228 5.77 -1.43 -23.53
C ALA A 228 5.53 0.05 -23.14
N VAL A 229 4.28 0.43 -22.86
CA VAL A 229 3.89 1.80 -22.50
C VAL A 229 4.57 2.28 -21.22
N THR A 230 4.64 1.41 -20.21
CA THR A 230 5.20 1.75 -18.90
C THR A 230 6.73 1.65 -18.84
N GLY A 231 7.37 1.20 -19.92
CA GLY A 231 8.83 1.03 -20.01
C GLY A 231 9.36 -0.10 -19.15
N GLY A 232 8.65 -1.23 -19.10
CA GLY A 232 9.02 -2.44 -18.36
C GLY A 232 8.21 -2.71 -17.09
N GLY A 233 7.15 -1.95 -16.83
CA GLY A 233 6.22 -2.26 -15.74
C GLY A 233 5.45 -3.52 -16.05
N ASP A 234 5.61 -4.55 -15.23
CA ASP A 234 4.89 -5.81 -15.41
C ASP A 234 3.50 -5.68 -14.79
N ILE A 235 2.47 -6.02 -15.56
CA ILE A 235 1.12 -6.22 -15.07
C ILE A 235 0.72 -7.65 -15.41
N ASP A 236 0.29 -8.40 -14.40
CA ASP A 236 -0.29 -9.70 -14.67
C ASP A 236 -1.74 -9.48 -15.13
N ALA A 237 -2.10 -10.11 -16.24
CA ALA A 237 -3.44 -10.07 -16.80
C ALA A 237 -3.93 -11.51 -16.94
N THR A 238 -5.05 -11.82 -16.29
CA THR A 238 -5.62 -13.16 -16.30
C THR A 238 -7.03 -13.13 -16.87
N TYR A 239 -7.32 -14.02 -17.81
CA TYR A 239 -8.68 -14.23 -18.29
C TYR A 239 -9.49 -15.08 -17.30
N THR A 240 -10.65 -14.58 -16.89
CA THR A 240 -11.65 -15.30 -16.11
C THR A 240 -12.83 -15.64 -17.02
N PRO A 241 -13.12 -16.94 -17.25
CA PRO A 241 -14.25 -17.35 -18.09
C PRO A 241 -15.59 -17.11 -17.39
N TYR A 242 -16.65 -16.96 -18.20
CA TYR A 242 -18.02 -16.92 -17.70
C TYR A 242 -18.32 -18.10 -16.76
N CYS A 243 -18.84 -17.80 -15.56
CA CYS A 243 -19.21 -18.80 -14.57
C CYS A 243 -20.72 -18.77 -14.31
N PRO A 244 -21.50 -19.73 -14.86
CA PRO A 244 -22.96 -19.76 -14.65
C PRO A 244 -23.37 -20.02 -13.20
N ARG A 245 -22.47 -20.57 -12.37
CA ARG A 245 -22.74 -20.78 -10.94
C ARG A 245 -22.60 -19.48 -10.13
N CYS A 246 -21.60 -18.67 -10.46
CA CYS A 246 -21.34 -17.41 -9.79
C CYS A 246 -22.13 -16.23 -10.39
N HIS A 247 -22.72 -16.42 -11.58
CA HIS A 247 -23.32 -15.34 -12.40
C HIS A 247 -22.30 -14.24 -12.72
N GLU A 248 -21.03 -14.64 -12.89
CA GLU A 248 -19.93 -13.74 -13.25
C GLU A 248 -19.69 -13.82 -14.76
N GLU A 249 -19.72 -12.65 -15.40
CA GLU A 249 -19.39 -12.49 -16.82
C GLU A 249 -17.91 -12.75 -17.10
N ALA A 250 -17.61 -13.10 -18.36
CA ALA A 250 -16.23 -13.27 -18.78
C ALA A 250 -15.48 -11.93 -18.72
N ALA A 251 -14.28 -11.93 -18.15
CA ALA A 251 -13.53 -10.71 -17.90
C ALA A 251 -12.02 -10.94 -17.94
N ILE A 252 -11.26 -9.85 -18.03
CA ILE A 252 -9.82 -9.83 -17.85
C ILE A 252 -9.52 -9.12 -16.53
N LEU A 253 -8.90 -9.84 -15.61
CA LEU A 253 -8.41 -9.30 -14.36
C LEU A 253 -7.02 -8.70 -14.59
N LEU A 254 -6.91 -7.40 -14.36
CA LEU A 254 -5.65 -6.66 -14.44
C LEU A 254 -5.14 -6.37 -13.02
N HIS A 255 -4.02 -7.00 -12.69
CA HIS A 255 -3.41 -6.92 -11.36
C HIS A 255 -2.71 -5.58 -11.11
N GLY A 256 -2.04 -5.47 -9.96
CA GLY A 256 -1.50 -4.21 -9.44
C GLY A 256 -0.28 -3.68 -10.21
N LEU A 257 -0.31 -2.39 -10.53
CA LEU A 257 0.82 -1.62 -11.05
C LEU A 257 1.43 -0.72 -9.96
N PRO A 258 2.76 -0.70 -9.78
CA PRO A 258 3.43 0.29 -8.93
C PRO A 258 3.24 1.72 -9.45
N LEU A 259 3.26 2.70 -8.54
CA LEU A 259 2.99 4.12 -8.84
C LEU A 259 3.70 4.67 -10.11
N PRO A 260 5.02 4.45 -10.33
CA PRO A 260 5.69 5.02 -11.49
C PRO A 260 5.13 4.50 -12.82
N HIS A 261 4.67 3.25 -12.84
CA HIS A 261 4.09 2.62 -14.03
C HIS A 261 2.64 3.06 -14.21
N THR A 262 1.86 3.16 -13.13
CA THR A 262 0.52 3.75 -13.16
C THR A 262 0.54 5.15 -13.76
N ALA A 263 1.44 6.03 -13.29
CA ALA A 263 1.54 7.40 -13.78
C ALA A 263 1.86 7.47 -15.29
N ARG A 264 2.74 6.60 -15.79
CA ARG A 264 3.07 6.52 -17.22
C ARG A 264 1.89 6.01 -18.05
N LEU A 265 1.19 5.01 -17.54
CA LEU A 265 -0.02 4.49 -18.17
C LEU A 265 -1.09 5.58 -18.29
N THR A 266 -1.35 6.31 -17.19
CA THR A 266 -2.29 7.44 -17.17
C THR A 266 -1.89 8.53 -18.16
N ASP A 267 -0.61 8.91 -18.19
CA ASP A 267 -0.08 9.92 -19.11
C ASP A 267 -0.21 9.49 -20.59
N HIS A 268 0.05 8.20 -20.90
CA HIS A 268 -0.20 7.64 -22.22
C HIS A 268 -1.68 7.73 -22.61
N LEU A 269 -2.59 7.27 -21.75
CA LEU A 269 -4.03 7.31 -21.99
C LEU A 269 -4.56 8.74 -22.12
N THR A 270 -4.02 9.68 -21.35
CA THR A 270 -4.43 11.09 -21.45
C THR A 270 -4.00 11.70 -22.78
N ARG A 271 -2.81 11.35 -23.29
CA ARG A 271 -2.34 11.81 -24.60
C ARG A 271 -3.12 11.22 -25.76
N THR A 272 -3.61 9.99 -25.66
CA THR A 272 -4.42 9.38 -26.73
C THR A 272 -5.84 9.95 -26.81
N ALA A 273 -6.29 10.69 -25.78
CA ALA A 273 -7.59 11.36 -25.77
C ALA A 273 -7.57 12.77 -26.43
N ALA A 274 -6.38 13.35 -26.64
CA ALA A 274 -6.18 14.70 -27.15
C ALA A 274 -5.99 14.72 -28.67
#